data_AF-A0A850LSU3-F1
#
_entry.id   AF-A0A850LSU3-F1
#
_cell.length_a   1.000
_cell.length_b   1.000
_cell.length_c   1.000
_cell.angle_alpha   90.00
_cell.angle_beta   90.00
_cell.angle_gamma   90.00
#
_symmetry.space_group_name_H-M   'P 1'
#
loop_
_entity.id
_entity.type
_entity.pdbx_description
1 polymer ?
#
loop_
_entity_poly.entity_id
_entity_poly.type
_entity_poly.pdbx_seq_one_letter_code
_entity_poly.pdbx_strand_id
1 'polypeptide(L)' 'MKYALYRYTCKRCGLSLTRIELDELQEKLRDQVKHEKTKPFQKEKRRKEYLDWYLSKKDKK' A
#
# COMPACT_ATOMS: atom_id res chain seq x y z
N MET A 1 -31.25 17.86 -15.58
CA MET A 1 -31.08 16.42 -15.27
C MET A 1 -30.57 16.31 -13.84
N LYS A 2 -31.33 15.69 -12.92
CA LYS A 2 -30.89 15.48 -11.53
C LYS A 2 -30.06 14.18 -11.51
N TYR A 3 -28.75 14.28 -11.54
CA TYR A 3 -27.88 13.11 -11.35
C TYR A 3 -27.88 12.77 -9.85
N ALA A 4 -28.59 11.71 -9.47
CA ALA A 4 -28.46 11.15 -8.14
C ALA A 4 -27.03 10.61 -7.98
N LEU A 5 -26.25 11.18 -7.06
CA LEU A 5 -24.89 10.74 -6.78
C LEU A 5 -24.95 9.41 -6.02
N TYR A 6 -24.83 8.30 -6.74
CA TYR A 6 -24.69 6.98 -6.10
C TYR A 6 -23.37 6.93 -5.32
N ARG A 7 -23.47 6.64 -4.02
CA ARG A 7 -22.33 6.43 -3.13
C ARG A 7 -22.24 4.95 -2.75
N TYR A 8 -21.05 4.39 -2.85
CA TYR A 8 -20.71 3.04 -2.43
C TYR A 8 -20.21 3.05 -1.00
N THR A 9 -20.82 2.25 -0.15
CA THR A 9 -20.45 2.10 1.26
C THR A 9 -19.65 0.81 1.47
N CYS A 10 -18.45 0.90 2.02
CA CYS A 10 -17.65 -0.28 2.39
C CYS A 10 -18.25 -0.96 3.61
N LYS A 11 -18.59 -2.25 3.48
CA LYS A 11 -19.20 -3.05 4.57
C LYS A 11 -18.28 -3.28 5.78
N ARG A 12 -16.97 -3.13 5.61
CA ARG A 12 -15.99 -3.41 6.67
C ARG A 12 -15.62 -2.17 7.50
N CYS A 13 -15.44 -1.03 6.85
CA CYS A 13 -14.97 0.20 7.50
C CYS A 13 -15.96 1.37 7.44
N GLY A 14 -17.10 1.23 6.75
CA GLY A 14 -18.11 2.28 6.64
C GLY A 14 -17.75 3.43 5.68
N LEU A 15 -16.61 3.34 4.98
CA LEU A 15 -16.17 4.39 4.04
C LEU A 15 -17.17 4.53 2.89
N SER A 16 -17.61 5.76 2.62
CA SER A 16 -18.64 6.08 1.63
C SER A 16 -18.10 6.91 0.47
N LEU A 17 -17.90 6.28 -0.68
CA LEU A 17 -17.21 6.86 -1.84
C LEU A 17 -18.12 6.97 -3.06
N THR A 18 -17.90 7.98 -3.88
CA THR A 18 -18.44 8.02 -5.25
C THR A 18 -17.71 7.02 -6.14
N ARG A 19 -18.25 6.75 -7.34
CA ARG A 19 -17.58 5.86 -8.29
C ARG A 19 -16.17 6.33 -8.65
N ILE A 20 -16.03 7.64 -8.89
CA ILE A 20 -14.77 8.27 -9.28
C ILE A 20 -13.72 8.12 -8.17
N GLU A 21 -14.07 8.48 -6.94
CA GLU A 21 -13.17 8.35 -5.78
C GLU A 21 -12.75 6.89 -5.54
N LEU A 22 -13.66 5.93 -5.76
CA LEU A 22 -13.36 4.51 -5.64
C LEU A 22 -12.33 4.05 -6.68
N ASP A 23 -12.50 4.46 -7.93
CA ASP A 23 -11.59 4.13 -9.03
C ASP A 23 -10.20 4.76 -8.80
N GLU A 24 -10.14 6.03 -8.36
CA GLU A 24 -8.88 6.72 -8.00
C GLU A 24 -8.13 6.04 -6.84
N LEU A 25 -8.85 5.64 -5.79
CA LEU A 25 -8.26 4.92 -4.67
C LEU A 25 -7.73 3.55 -5.10
N GLN A 26 -8.46 2.86 -5.96
CA GLN A 26 -8.06 1.56 -6.48
C GLN A 26 -6.80 1.67 -7.35
N GLU A 27 -6.66 2.74 -8.13
CA GLU A 27 -5.46 3.03 -8.91
C GLU A 27 -4.24 3.28 -8.00
N LYS A 28 -4.38 4.18 -7.01
CA LYS A 28 -3.31 4.47 -6.04
C LYS A 28 -2.82 3.22 -5.31
N LEU A 29 -3.74 2.38 -4.84
CA LEU A 29 -3.39 1.12 -4.17
C LEU A 29 -2.71 0.13 -5.11
N ARG A 30 -3.14 0.06 -6.37
CA ARG A 30 -2.50 -0.78 -7.39
C ARG A 30 -1.05 -0.36 -7.61
N ASP A 31 -0.76 0.93 -7.67
CA ASP A 31 0.59 1.44 -7.89
C ASP A 31 1.49 1.24 -6.67
N GLN A 32 0.97 1.42 -5.46
CA GLN A 32 1.68 1.08 -4.22
C GLN A 32 2.05 -0.41 -4.18
N VAL A 33 1.09 -1.30 -4.42
CA VAL A 33 1.32 -2.75 -4.43
C VAL A 33 2.30 -3.15 -5.53
N LYS A 34 2.22 -2.54 -6.72
CA LYS A 34 3.19 -2.77 -7.79
C LYS A 34 4.59 -2.34 -7.35
N HIS A 35 4.73 -1.13 -6.78
CA HIS A 35 5.99 -0.60 -6.29
C HIS A 35 6.61 -1.51 -5.22
N GLU A 36 5.85 -1.93 -4.21
CA GLU A 36 6.30 -2.84 -3.16
C GLU A 36 6.66 -4.25 -3.67
N LYS A 37 5.96 -4.72 -4.70
CA LYS A 37 6.24 -6.02 -5.34
C LYS A 37 7.34 -5.95 -6.40
N THR A 38 7.88 -4.77 -6.70
CA THR A 38 9.00 -4.69 -7.64
C THR A 38 10.24 -5.40 -7.10
N LYS A 39 10.93 -6.14 -7.98
CA LYS A 39 12.21 -6.79 -7.67
C LYS A 39 13.25 -5.85 -7.01
N PRO A 40 13.44 -4.58 -7.44
CA PRO A 40 14.34 -3.66 -6.77
C PRO A 40 13.97 -3.35 -5.31
N PHE A 41 12.70 -3.03 -5.02
CA PHE A 41 12.26 -2.73 -3.64
C PHE A 41 12.49 -3.91 -2.70
N GLN A 42 12.16 -5.13 -3.14
CA GLN A 42 12.43 -6.35 -2.36
C GLN A 42 13.92 -6.62 -2.14
N LYS A 43 14.78 -6.30 -3.11
CA LYS A 43 16.24 -6.44 -2.96
C LYS A 43 16.79 -5.47 -1.92
N GLU A 44 16.31 -4.23 -1.91
CA GLU A 44 16.74 -3.23 -0.93
C GLU A 44 16.30 -3.60 0.49
N LYS A 45 15.05 -4.05 0.65
CA LYS A 45 14.53 -4.52 1.94
C LYS A 45 15.39 -5.65 2.53
N ARG A 46 15.72 -6.68 1.72
CA ARG A 46 16.58 -7.79 2.16
C ARG A 46 17.99 -7.34 2.56
N ARG A 47 18.56 -6.34 1.87
CA ARG A 47 19.88 -5.79 2.22
C ARG A 47 19.85 -5.07 3.57
N LYS A 48 18.80 -4.28 3.82
CA LYS A 48 18.57 -3.59 5.10
C LYS A 48 18.40 -4.61 6.24
N GLU A 49 17.53 -5.60 6.06
CA GLU A 49 17.32 -6.67 7.05
C GLU A 49 18.61 -7.44 7.38
N TYR A 50 19.43 -7.75 6.37
CA TYR A 50 20.73 -8.39 6.57
C TYR A 50 21.70 -7.51 7.37
N LEU A 51 21.75 -6.21 7.05
CA LEU A 51 22.61 -5.26 7.73
C LEU A 51 22.20 -5.09 9.20
N ASP A 52 20.90 -4.95 9.47
CA ASP A 52 20.36 -4.81 10.82
C ASP A 52 20.66 -6.06 11.68
N TRP A 53 20.48 -7.25 11.11
CA TRP A 53 20.84 -8.51 11.78
C TRP A 53 22.33 -8.57 12.11
N TYR A 54 23.18 -8.19 11.16
CA TYR A 54 24.64 -8.22 11.34
C TYR A 54 25.11 -7.24 12.40
N LEU A 55 24.58 -6.01 12.42
CA LEU A 55 24.88 -5.01 13.43
C LEU A 55 24.38 -5.43 14.81
N SER A 56 23.16 -5.97 14.91
CA SER A 56 22.63 -6.51 16.16
C SER A 56 23.49 -7.62 16.77
N LYS A 57 24.16 -8.43 15.93
CA LYS A 57 25.14 -9.43 16.37
C LYS A 57 26.46 -8.80 16.83
N LYS A 58 26.87 -7.70 16.22
CA LYS A 58 28.11 -6.98 16.53
C LYS A 58 28.01 -6.19 17.83
N ASP A 59 26.87 -5.55 18.08
CA ASP A 59 26.62 -4.74 19.28
C ASP A 59 26.42 -5.58 20.55
N LYS A 60 26.22 -6.90 20.42
CA LYS A 60 26.13 -7.84 21.54
C LYS A 60 27.49 -8.38 22.02
N LYS A 61 28.60 -7.88 21.48
CA LYS A 61 29.97 -8.30 21.83
C LYS A 61 30.71 -7.16 22.54
#